data_AF-A0A077YZX9-F1
#
_entry.id   AF-A0A077YZX9-F1
#
_cell.length_a   1.000
_cell.length_b   1.000
_cell.length_c   1.000
_cell.angle_alpha   90.00
_cell.angle_beta   90.00
_cell.angle_gamma   90.00
#
_symmetry.space_group_name_H-M   'P 1'
#
loop_
_entity.id
_entity.type
_entity.pdbx_description
1 polymer ?
#
loop_
_entity_poly.entity_id
_entity_poly.type
_entity_poly.pdbx_seq_one_letter_code
_entity_poly.pdbx_strand_id
1 'polypeptide(L)'
;MSDLVCGNELAPDAELRTVLTSGNEIASRVEVFQGIIAHLQDWQTSILNKAADEVKRLKEECTVETLDLINAVAEVDSDERNTEVSFELLSTTRNKIEAYEKLKNTTALVEVALCKAEETVKLVGRIRNYYAKELGCLVAMLGLHVAIGPVDSAGGCITLTFTRLNSDIPNVACKLIIQKTSDCYKLLNMQPYVEPIVQLVDDLNRTRKWTTFLTRVRGQFQRFLTH
;
A
#
# COMPACT_ATOMS: atom_id res chain seq x y z
N MET A 1 -14.14 -11.40 59.93
CA MET A 1 -12.89 -11.05 59.23
C MET A 1 -13.24 -10.81 57.78
N SER A 2 -12.88 -9.61 57.32
CA SER A 2 -12.67 -9.19 55.93
C SER A 2 -13.90 -9.10 55.01
N ASP A 3 -14.31 -7.85 54.84
CA ASP A 3 -14.90 -7.33 53.62
C ASP A 3 -14.13 -7.81 52.38
N LEU A 4 -14.78 -8.57 51.52
CA LEU A 4 -14.44 -8.64 50.11
C LEU A 4 -15.62 -8.07 49.34
N VAL A 5 -15.59 -6.75 49.31
CA VAL A 5 -16.29 -5.88 48.37
C VAL A 5 -16.42 -6.60 47.03
N CYS A 6 -17.66 -6.74 46.55
CA CYS A 6 -17.99 -7.10 45.17
C CYS A 6 -17.28 -6.09 44.24
N GLY A 7 -16.03 -6.38 43.93
CA GLY A 7 -15.20 -5.60 43.04
C GLY A 7 -15.71 -5.81 41.63
N ASN A 8 -16.63 -4.92 41.23
CA ASN A 8 -16.83 -4.47 39.87
C ASN A 8 -16.40 -5.47 38.78
N GLU A 9 -17.33 -6.32 38.34
CA GLU A 9 -17.31 -6.92 37.00
C GLU A 9 -17.51 -5.84 35.90
N LEU A 10 -16.77 -4.73 35.99
CA LEU A 10 -16.72 -3.67 35.00
C LEU A 10 -15.95 -4.19 33.78
N ALA A 11 -16.70 -4.98 33.01
CA ALA A 11 -16.66 -5.20 31.57
C ALA A 11 -15.26 -5.31 30.92
N PRO A 12 -14.72 -6.54 30.82
CA PRO A 12 -13.73 -6.90 29.79
C PRO A 12 -14.12 -6.40 28.38
N ASP A 13 -15.42 -6.19 28.14
CA ASP A 13 -15.97 -5.67 26.88
C ASP A 13 -15.64 -4.18 26.63
N ALA A 14 -15.54 -3.33 27.66
CA ALA A 14 -15.26 -1.91 27.47
C ALA A 14 -13.79 -1.65 27.09
N GLU A 15 -12.86 -2.31 27.77
CA GLU A 15 -11.43 -2.27 27.41
C GLU A 15 -11.21 -2.89 26.03
N LEU A 16 -11.84 -4.04 25.75
CA LEU A 16 -11.78 -4.68 24.44
C LEU A 16 -12.31 -3.75 23.34
N ARG A 17 -13.46 -3.09 23.55
CA ARG A 17 -14.00 -2.10 22.60
C ARG A 17 -13.06 -0.93 22.38
N THR A 18 -12.44 -0.42 23.44
CA THR A 18 -11.48 0.69 23.35
C THR A 18 -10.27 0.29 22.51
N VAL A 19 -9.65 -0.84 22.81
CA VAL A 19 -8.48 -1.33 22.05
C VAL A 19 -8.85 -1.72 20.62
N LEU A 20 -10.03 -2.32 20.38
CA LEU A 20 -10.53 -2.58 19.02
C LEU A 20 -10.78 -1.28 18.24
N THR A 21 -11.25 -0.23 18.92
CA THR A 21 -11.41 1.10 18.30
C THR A 21 -10.05 1.67 17.92
N SER A 22 -9.07 1.65 18.83
CA SER A 22 -7.69 2.05 18.54
C SER A 22 -7.05 1.22 17.42
N GLY A 23 -7.32 -0.10 17.40
CA GLY A 23 -6.89 -0.99 16.32
C GLY A 23 -7.49 -0.61 14.96
N ASN A 24 -8.78 -0.28 14.92
CA ASN A 24 -9.45 0.18 13.70
C ASN A 24 -8.91 1.53 13.22
N GLU A 25 -8.62 2.46 14.14
CA GLU A 25 -8.00 3.74 13.80
C GLU A 25 -6.61 3.55 13.19
N ILE A 26 -5.79 2.67 13.77
CA ILE A 26 -4.46 2.35 13.24
C ILE A 26 -4.57 1.63 11.88
N ALA A 27 -5.49 0.66 11.74
CA ALA A 27 -5.75 -0.02 10.48
C ALA A 27 -6.17 0.97 9.38
N SER A 28 -7.07 1.91 9.70
CA SER A 28 -7.51 2.97 8.79
C SER A 28 -6.32 3.85 8.36
N ARG A 29 -5.40 4.17 9.27
CA ARG A 29 -4.16 4.90 8.92
C ARG A 29 -3.26 4.09 7.99
N VAL A 30 -3.11 2.78 8.22
CA VAL A 30 -2.33 1.90 7.34
C VAL A 30 -2.92 1.86 5.92
N GLU A 31 -4.25 1.79 5.79
CA GLU A 31 -4.95 1.86 4.49
C GLU A 31 -4.72 3.20 3.78
N VAL A 32 -4.81 4.31 4.50
CA VAL A 32 -4.49 5.65 3.96
C VAL A 32 -3.06 5.70 3.44
N PHE A 33 -2.08 5.17 4.20
CA PHE A 33 -0.69 5.13 3.74
C PHE A 33 -0.49 4.21 2.52
N GLN A 34 -1.23 3.11 2.40
CA GLN A 34 -1.19 2.27 1.20
C GLN A 34 -1.70 3.02 -0.03
N GLY A 35 -2.81 3.75 0.09
CA GLY A 35 -3.33 4.60 -0.99
C GLY A 35 -2.33 5.68 -1.41
N ILE A 36 -1.67 6.32 -0.44
CA ILE A 36 -0.62 7.32 -0.71
C ILE A 36 0.58 6.70 -1.41
N ILE A 37 1.06 5.51 -0.98
CA ILE A 37 2.18 4.82 -1.64
C ILE A 37 1.83 4.51 -3.10
N ALA A 38 0.65 3.95 -3.36
CA ALA A 38 0.22 3.62 -4.72
C ALA A 38 0.15 4.88 -5.61
N HIS A 39 -0.46 5.95 -5.09
CA HIS A 39 -0.53 7.22 -5.81
C HIS A 39 0.86 7.82 -6.12
N LEU A 40 1.80 7.74 -5.18
CA LEU A 40 3.17 8.22 -5.39
C LEU A 40 3.92 7.40 -6.45
N GLN A 41 3.70 6.09 -6.49
CA GLN A 41 4.28 5.21 -7.51
C GLN A 41 3.72 5.53 -8.91
N ASP A 42 2.40 5.70 -9.02
CA ASP A 42 1.76 6.11 -10.27
C ASP A 42 2.26 7.48 -10.74
N TRP A 43 2.43 8.43 -9.81
CA TRP A 43 2.97 9.75 -10.10
C TRP A 43 4.44 9.69 -10.56
N GLN A 44 5.27 8.85 -9.93
CA GLN A 44 6.65 8.61 -10.37
C GLN A 44 6.69 8.06 -11.81
N THR A 45 5.88 7.05 -12.11
CA THR A 45 5.78 6.49 -13.47
C THR A 45 5.29 7.55 -14.47
N SER A 46 4.33 8.39 -14.07
CA SER A 46 3.84 9.49 -14.92
C SER A 46 4.93 10.51 -15.25
N ILE A 47 5.73 10.92 -14.27
CA ILE A 47 6.86 11.84 -14.49
C ILE A 47 7.89 11.21 -15.42
N LEU A 48 8.25 9.95 -15.18
CA LEU A 48 9.22 9.23 -16.01
C LEU A 48 8.75 9.14 -17.47
N ASN A 49 7.48 8.85 -17.71
CA ASN A 49 6.93 8.79 -19.06
C ASN A 49 6.96 10.15 -19.74
N LYS A 50 6.55 11.23 -19.06
CA LYS A 50 6.63 12.59 -19.60
C LYS A 50 8.07 13.01 -19.92
N ALA A 51 9.01 12.66 -19.06
CA ALA A 51 10.43 12.92 -19.29
C ALA A 51 10.97 12.11 -20.47
N ALA A 52 10.56 10.84 -20.61
CA ALA A 52 10.96 10.00 -21.73
C ALA A 52 10.39 10.52 -23.06
N ASP A 53 9.14 10.95 -23.08
CA ASP A 53 8.49 11.56 -24.26
C ASP A 53 9.19 12.87 -24.65
N GLU A 54 9.54 13.70 -23.68
CA GLU A 54 10.27 14.95 -23.92
C GLU A 54 11.70 14.71 -24.43
N VAL A 55 12.42 13.73 -23.86
CA VAL A 55 13.73 13.32 -24.35
C VAL A 55 13.63 12.77 -25.78
N LYS A 56 12.57 12.01 -26.09
CA LYS A 56 12.32 11.50 -27.44
C LYS A 56 12.07 12.65 -28.42
N ARG A 57 11.20 13.60 -28.08
CA ARG A 57 10.91 14.79 -28.88
C ARG A 57 12.18 15.61 -29.16
N LEU A 58 12.98 15.90 -28.13
CA LEU A 58 14.23 16.65 -28.27
C LEU A 58 15.29 15.91 -29.09
N LYS A 59 15.31 14.58 -29.03
CA LYS A 59 16.17 13.76 -29.91
C LYS A 59 15.72 13.84 -31.36
N GLU A 60 14.41 13.76 -31.62
CA GLU A 60 13.85 13.89 -32.96
C GLU A 60 14.15 15.28 -33.55
N GLU A 61 13.97 16.36 -32.78
CA GLU A 61 14.34 17.74 -33.17
C GLU A 61 15.84 17.84 -33.52
N CYS A 62 16.73 17.32 -32.67
CA CYS A 62 18.16 17.27 -32.96
C CYS A 62 18.50 16.51 -34.26
N THR A 63 17.77 15.42 -34.56
CA THR A 63 18.01 14.64 -35.79
C THR A 63 17.53 15.35 -37.05
N VAL A 64 16.38 16.03 -36.98
CA VAL A 64 15.85 16.84 -38.09
C VAL A 64 16.81 17.99 -38.40
N GLU A 65 17.22 18.74 -37.37
CA GLU A 65 18.20 19.82 -37.52
C GLU A 65 19.54 19.32 -38.10
N THR A 66 19.96 18.10 -37.74
CA THR A 66 21.20 17.51 -38.28
C THR A 66 21.05 17.11 -39.76
N LEU A 67 19.88 16.62 -40.18
CA LEU A 67 19.60 16.30 -41.58
C LEU A 67 19.55 17.56 -42.44
N ASP A 68 18.90 18.62 -41.96
CA ASP A 68 18.85 19.91 -42.65
C ASP A 68 20.26 20.48 -42.85
N LEU A 69 21.14 20.33 -41.86
CA LEU A 69 22.54 20.73 -41.92
C LEU A 69 23.33 19.92 -42.96
N ILE A 70 23.15 18.59 -43.00
CA ILE A 70 23.80 17.72 -44.00
C ILE A 70 23.36 18.10 -45.41
N ASN A 71 22.06 18.36 -45.61
CA ASN A 71 21.51 18.77 -46.90
C ASN A 71 22.04 20.16 -47.31
N ALA A 72 22.04 21.13 -46.40
CA ALA A 72 22.57 22.46 -46.66
C ALA A 72 24.07 22.44 -47.03
N VAL A 73 24.86 21.58 -46.36
CA VAL A 73 26.28 21.38 -46.70
C VAL A 73 26.45 20.68 -48.05
N ALA A 74 25.60 19.70 -48.38
CA ALA A 74 25.66 18.98 -49.66
C ALA A 74 25.29 19.88 -50.86
N GLU A 75 24.49 20.93 -50.67
CA GLU A 75 24.14 21.91 -51.70
C GLU A 75 25.21 22.99 -51.95
N VAL A 76 26.32 22.99 -51.21
CA VAL A 76 27.44 23.91 -51.42
C VAL A 76 28.30 23.42 -52.59
N ASP A 77 27.79 23.61 -53.80
CA ASP A 77 28.57 23.59 -55.04
C ASP A 77 28.30 24.89 -55.82
N SER A 78 28.68 26.02 -55.21
CA SER A 78 28.75 27.36 -55.83
C SER A 78 29.32 28.37 -54.83
N ASP A 79 30.46 28.99 -55.16
CA ASP A 79 31.22 29.93 -54.30
C ASP A 79 30.42 31.13 -53.77
N GLU A 80 29.29 31.48 -54.39
CA GLU A 80 28.43 32.59 -53.98
C GLU A 80 27.45 32.24 -52.84
N ARG A 81 27.23 30.94 -52.55
CA ARG A 81 26.36 30.49 -51.44
C ARG A 81 27.06 30.41 -50.07
N ASN A 82 28.36 30.65 -50.00
CA ASN A 82 29.14 30.40 -48.78
C ASN A 82 28.73 31.25 -47.56
N THR A 83 28.24 32.48 -47.73
CA THR A 83 27.89 33.35 -46.59
C THR A 83 26.52 33.03 -46.01
N GLU A 84 25.50 32.86 -46.85
CA GLU A 84 24.14 32.51 -46.41
C GLU A 84 24.11 31.12 -45.74
N VAL A 85 24.76 30.12 -46.35
CA VAL A 85 24.89 28.79 -45.76
C VAL A 85 25.67 28.85 -44.44
N SER A 86 26.66 29.74 -44.31
CA SER A 86 27.37 29.94 -43.04
C SER A 86 26.47 30.54 -41.96
N PHE A 87 25.58 31.49 -42.29
CA PHE A 87 24.65 32.06 -41.32
C PHE A 87 23.60 31.04 -40.87
N GLU A 88 23.03 30.27 -41.80
CA GLU A 88 22.10 29.18 -41.47
C GLU A 88 22.77 28.08 -40.63
N LEU A 89 24.03 27.74 -40.94
CA LEU A 89 24.83 26.80 -40.16
C LEU A 89 25.08 27.31 -38.72
N LEU A 90 25.42 28.59 -38.57
CA LEU A 90 25.63 29.21 -37.25
C LEU A 90 24.31 29.29 -36.45
N SER A 91 23.20 29.66 -37.10
CA SER A 91 21.86 29.69 -36.50
C SER A 91 21.45 28.31 -35.99
N THR A 92 21.59 27.28 -36.83
CA THR A 92 21.28 25.89 -36.48
C THR A 92 22.18 25.38 -35.36
N THR A 93 23.49 25.67 -35.42
CA THR A 93 24.43 25.30 -34.35
C THR A 93 24.06 25.94 -33.01
N ARG A 94 23.65 27.21 -33.03
CA ARG A 94 23.17 27.91 -31.84
C ARG A 94 21.90 27.27 -31.28
N ASN A 95 20.89 27.01 -32.12
CA ASN A 95 19.66 26.35 -31.70
C ASN A 95 19.93 24.97 -31.07
N LYS A 96 20.86 24.21 -31.66
CA LYS A 96 21.33 22.92 -31.14
C LYS A 96 22.01 23.04 -29.78
N ILE A 97 22.88 24.02 -29.58
CA ILE A 97 23.50 24.30 -28.27
C ILE A 97 22.42 24.64 -27.24
N GLU A 98 21.47 25.51 -27.57
CA GLU A 98 20.37 25.89 -26.69
C GLU A 98 19.46 24.69 -26.34
N ALA A 99 19.19 23.81 -27.31
CA ALA A 99 18.43 22.57 -27.10
C ALA A 99 19.17 21.59 -26.17
N TYR A 100 20.49 21.41 -26.33
CA TYR A 100 21.30 20.58 -25.44
C TYR A 100 21.35 21.12 -24.01
N GLU A 101 21.45 22.43 -23.83
CA GLU A 101 21.41 23.05 -22.50
C GLU A 101 20.06 22.85 -21.82
N LYS A 102 18.95 23.03 -22.56
CA LYS A 102 17.59 22.73 -22.06
C LYS A 102 17.46 21.26 -21.65
N LEU A 103 17.91 20.32 -22.48
CA LEU A 103 17.87 18.89 -22.19
C LEU A 103 18.65 18.54 -20.92
N LYS A 104 19.86 19.08 -20.77
CA LYS A 104 20.71 18.89 -19.57
C LYS A 104 20.02 19.40 -18.31
N ASN A 105 19.44 20.59 -18.36
CA ASN A 105 18.72 21.19 -17.24
C ASN A 105 17.47 20.38 -16.87
N THR A 106 16.68 19.95 -17.86
CA THR A 106 15.50 19.10 -17.65
C THR A 106 15.87 17.76 -17.02
N THR A 107 16.95 17.13 -17.49
CA THR A 107 17.45 15.86 -16.94
C THR A 107 17.82 16.00 -15.46
N ALA A 108 18.56 17.05 -15.11
CA ALA A 108 18.91 17.34 -13.71
C ALA A 108 17.68 17.59 -12.82
N LEU A 109 16.67 18.31 -13.32
CA LEU A 109 15.42 18.55 -12.58
C LEU A 109 14.63 17.24 -12.34
N VAL A 110 14.57 16.36 -13.34
CA VAL A 110 13.90 15.06 -13.24
C VAL A 110 14.61 14.16 -12.22
N GLU A 111 15.95 14.10 -12.24
CA GLU A 111 16.73 13.33 -11.28
C GLU A 111 16.48 13.78 -9.83
N VAL A 112 16.47 15.10 -9.58
CA VAL A 112 16.17 15.65 -8.25
C VAL A 112 14.74 15.33 -7.82
N ALA A 113 13.77 15.44 -8.72
CA ALA A 113 12.37 15.12 -8.42
C ALA A 113 12.18 13.63 -8.10
N LEU A 114 12.83 12.75 -8.86
CA LEU A 114 12.78 11.31 -8.65
C LEU A 114 13.39 10.92 -7.31
N CYS A 115 14.56 11.47 -6.97
CA CYS A 115 15.23 11.24 -5.70
C CYS A 115 14.32 11.61 -4.51
N LYS A 116 13.69 12.80 -4.54
CA LYS A 116 12.73 13.23 -3.50
C LYS A 116 11.50 12.32 -3.41
N ALA A 117 11.00 11.86 -4.56
CA ALA A 117 9.87 10.94 -4.62
C ALA A 117 10.21 9.60 -3.96
N GLU A 118 11.38 9.04 -4.26
CA GLU A 118 11.85 7.79 -3.66
C GLU A 118 12.05 7.90 -2.14
N GLU A 119 12.62 9.00 -1.66
CA GLU A 119 12.76 9.28 -0.23
C GLU A 119 11.40 9.34 0.47
N THR A 120 10.41 9.98 -0.17
CA THR A 120 9.05 10.07 0.33
C THR A 120 8.39 8.70 0.41
N VAL A 121 8.49 7.88 -0.65
CA VAL A 121 7.97 6.50 -0.66
C VAL A 121 8.63 5.66 0.45
N LYS A 122 9.96 5.77 0.63
CA LYS A 122 10.69 5.09 1.72
C LYS A 122 10.23 5.55 3.11
N LEU A 123 9.95 6.85 3.30
CA LEU A 123 9.45 7.38 4.57
C LEU A 123 8.04 6.87 4.87
N VAL A 124 7.11 6.95 3.91
CA VAL A 124 5.74 6.45 4.09
C VAL A 124 5.74 4.94 4.32
N GLY A 125 6.61 4.18 3.65
CA GLY A 125 6.80 2.76 3.90
C GLY A 125 7.28 2.45 5.33
N ARG A 126 8.20 3.26 5.89
CA ARG A 126 8.63 3.15 7.30
C ARG A 126 7.49 3.43 8.27
N ILE A 127 6.71 4.50 8.04
CA ILE A 127 5.55 4.85 8.86
C ILE A 127 4.51 3.73 8.83
N ARG A 128 4.20 3.20 7.65
CA ARG A 128 3.30 2.04 7.48
C ARG A 128 3.78 0.84 8.30
N ASN A 129 5.06 0.49 8.21
CA ASN A 129 5.61 -0.64 8.93
C ASN A 129 5.59 -0.42 10.45
N TYR A 130 5.77 0.81 10.93
CA TYR A 130 5.61 1.16 12.33
C TYR A 130 4.17 0.90 12.81
N TYR A 131 3.17 1.49 12.13
CA TYR A 131 1.76 1.29 12.51
C TYR A 131 1.29 -0.16 12.36
N ALA A 132 1.79 -0.89 11.36
CA ALA A 132 1.50 -2.32 11.22
C ALA A 132 2.05 -3.15 12.41
N LYS A 133 3.24 -2.80 12.93
CA LYS A 133 3.79 -3.42 14.14
C LYS A 133 2.97 -3.06 15.38
N GLU A 134 2.63 -1.79 15.57
CA GLU A 134 1.77 -1.34 16.68
C GLU A 134 0.42 -2.05 16.65
N LEU A 135 -0.22 -2.14 15.48
CA LEU A 135 -1.45 -2.89 15.30
C LEU A 135 -1.27 -4.37 15.64
N GLY A 136 -0.17 -4.98 15.17
CA GLY A 136 0.18 -6.36 15.48
C GLY A 136 0.35 -6.60 16.99
N CYS A 137 1.00 -5.67 17.70
CA CYS A 137 1.16 -5.71 19.15
C CYS A 137 -0.17 -5.56 19.89
N LEU A 138 -1.02 -4.61 19.49
CA LEU A 138 -2.36 -4.43 20.08
C LEU A 138 -3.22 -5.68 19.89
N VAL A 139 -3.22 -6.22 18.67
CA VAL A 139 -3.94 -7.45 18.31
C VAL A 139 -3.41 -8.63 19.16
N ALA A 140 -2.08 -8.80 19.26
CA ALA A 140 -1.47 -9.83 20.10
C ALA A 140 -1.77 -9.66 21.60
N MET A 141 -1.79 -8.42 22.13
CA MET A 141 -2.16 -8.14 23.52
C MET A 141 -3.60 -8.57 23.83
N LEU A 142 -4.53 -8.32 22.89
CA LEU A 142 -5.92 -8.77 22.97
C LEU A 142 -6.09 -10.30 22.85
N GLY A 143 -5.02 -11.03 22.58
CA GLY A 143 -5.10 -12.44 22.24
C GLY A 143 -5.94 -12.65 20.98
N LEU A 144 -5.79 -11.79 19.98
CA LEU A 144 -6.28 -12.01 18.64
C LEU A 144 -5.05 -12.03 17.72
N HIS A 145 -5.05 -12.86 16.69
CA HIS A 145 -4.04 -12.83 15.65
C HIS A 145 -4.75 -13.06 14.32
N VAL A 146 -4.47 -12.21 13.35
CA VAL A 146 -5.07 -12.25 12.02
C VAL A 146 -3.94 -12.51 11.02
N ALA A 147 -4.01 -13.63 10.33
CA ALA A 147 -3.12 -13.96 9.22
C ALA A 147 -3.94 -14.04 7.94
N ILE A 148 -3.46 -13.37 6.88
CA ILE A 148 -4.03 -13.47 5.55
C ILE A 148 -3.06 -14.28 4.70
N GLY A 149 -3.53 -15.38 4.13
CA GLY A 149 -2.67 -16.26 3.33
C GLY A 149 -3.47 -17.05 2.29
N PRO A 150 -2.79 -17.56 1.25
CA PRO A 150 -3.40 -18.52 0.34
C PRO A 150 -3.57 -19.87 1.05
N VAL A 151 -4.70 -20.52 0.84
CA VAL A 151 -4.82 -21.98 0.97
C VAL A 151 -5.03 -22.48 -0.46
N ASP A 152 -4.03 -23.19 -0.99
CA ASP A 152 -4.09 -23.99 -2.21
C ASP A 152 -4.83 -23.39 -3.42
N SER A 153 -4.37 -22.20 -3.84
CA SER A 153 -4.49 -21.69 -5.22
C SER A 153 -5.74 -20.92 -5.68
N ALA A 154 -6.70 -20.50 -4.83
CA ALA A 154 -7.81 -19.67 -5.36
C ALA A 154 -8.56 -18.69 -4.43
N GLY A 155 -8.07 -18.34 -3.24
CA GLY A 155 -8.78 -17.32 -2.45
C GLY A 155 -8.03 -16.77 -1.25
N GLY A 156 -8.22 -15.48 -0.98
CA GLY A 156 -7.71 -14.83 0.22
C GLY A 156 -8.38 -15.43 1.46
N CYS A 157 -7.67 -16.32 2.13
CA CYS A 157 -8.13 -16.92 3.38
C CYS A 157 -7.67 -16.05 4.56
N ILE A 158 -8.61 -15.82 5.48
CA ILE A 158 -8.41 -15.10 6.72
C ILE A 158 -8.37 -16.13 7.83
N THR A 159 -7.20 -16.29 8.43
CA THR A 159 -7.02 -17.08 9.64
C THR A 159 -7.10 -16.16 10.85
N LEU A 160 -8.07 -16.42 11.72
CA LEU A 160 -8.25 -15.74 12.99
C LEU A 160 -7.87 -16.70 14.11
N THR A 161 -6.90 -16.33 14.93
CA THR A 161 -6.48 -17.10 16.10
C THR A 161 -6.76 -16.28 17.35
N PHE A 162 -7.59 -16.81 18.24
CA PHE A 162 -7.95 -16.24 19.51
C PHE A 162 -7.18 -16.97 20.62
N THR A 163 -6.50 -16.22 21.48
CA THR A 163 -5.76 -16.71 22.64
C THR A 163 -6.18 -15.90 23.87
N ARG A 164 -5.66 -16.27 25.05
CA ARG A 164 -5.97 -15.60 26.33
C ARG A 164 -7.49 -15.51 26.56
N LEU A 165 -8.19 -16.60 26.28
CA LEU A 165 -9.65 -16.67 26.34
C LEU A 165 -10.13 -16.96 27.77
N ASN A 166 -9.40 -17.83 28.48
CA ASN A 166 -9.63 -18.18 29.87
C ASN A 166 -8.28 -18.05 30.63
N SER A 167 -8.29 -17.40 31.80
CA SER A 167 -7.12 -17.19 32.66
C SER A 167 -6.54 -18.49 33.21
N ASP A 168 -7.37 -19.52 33.37
CA ASP A 168 -6.97 -20.81 33.94
C ASP A 168 -6.23 -21.68 32.91
N ILE A 169 -6.49 -21.45 31.62
CA ILE A 169 -5.87 -22.15 30.49
C ILE A 169 -5.36 -21.16 29.42
N PRO A 170 -4.37 -20.31 29.77
CA PRO A 170 -3.95 -19.17 28.93
C PRO A 170 -3.31 -19.59 27.59
N ASN A 171 -2.83 -20.82 27.50
CA ASN A 171 -2.10 -21.37 26.35
C ASN A 171 -3.02 -21.98 25.28
N VAL A 172 -4.34 -22.04 25.50
CA VAL A 172 -5.27 -22.57 24.51
C VAL A 172 -5.55 -21.52 23.44
N ALA A 173 -5.30 -21.90 22.19
CA ALA A 173 -5.60 -21.10 21.02
C ALA A 173 -6.81 -21.67 20.28
N CYS A 174 -7.81 -20.84 20.04
CA CYS A 174 -8.96 -21.15 19.21
C CYS A 174 -8.79 -20.51 17.83
N LYS A 175 -8.91 -21.28 16.77
CA LYS A 175 -8.66 -20.87 15.39
C LYS A 175 -9.95 -20.91 14.58
N LEU A 176 -10.12 -19.92 13.71
CA LEU A 176 -11.19 -19.82 12.73
C LEU A 176 -10.59 -19.47 11.37
N ILE A 177 -10.93 -20.23 10.32
CA ILE A 177 -10.44 -19.99 8.96
C ILE A 177 -11.63 -19.64 8.07
N ILE A 178 -11.61 -18.45 7.50
CA ILE A 178 -12.67 -17.92 6.64
C ILE A 178 -12.10 -17.64 5.26
N GLN A 179 -12.74 -18.15 4.22
CA GLN A 179 -12.43 -17.77 2.84
C GLN A 179 -13.26 -16.54 2.46
N LYS A 180 -12.61 -15.49 1.97
CA LYS A 180 -13.30 -14.37 1.31
C LYS A 180 -13.42 -14.68 -0.18
N THR A 181 -14.66 -14.76 -0.67
CA THR A 181 -14.99 -14.76 -2.10
C THR A 181 -15.42 -13.34 -2.53
N SER A 182 -15.80 -13.14 -3.79
CA SER A 182 -16.31 -11.85 -4.28
C SER A 182 -17.47 -11.33 -3.45
N ASP A 183 -18.41 -12.21 -3.10
CA ASP A 183 -19.71 -11.81 -2.57
C ASP A 183 -19.98 -12.33 -1.15
N CYS A 184 -19.24 -13.33 -0.66
CA CYS A 184 -19.48 -13.91 0.65
C CYS A 184 -18.21 -14.39 1.37
N TYR A 185 -18.36 -14.59 2.67
CA TYR A 185 -17.43 -15.20 3.59
C TYR A 185 -17.88 -16.64 3.85
N LYS A 186 -17.00 -17.60 3.61
CA LYS A 186 -17.26 -19.02 3.85
C LYS A 186 -16.40 -19.51 5.01
N LEU A 187 -17.01 -20.14 5.99
CA LEU A 187 -16.27 -20.86 7.02
C LEU A 187 -15.61 -22.10 6.42
N LEU A 188 -14.28 -22.16 6.45
CA LEU A 188 -13.52 -23.32 5.98
C LEU A 188 -13.20 -24.30 7.11
N ASN A 189 -12.76 -23.79 8.25
CA ASN A 189 -12.35 -24.60 9.38
C ASN A 189 -12.47 -23.83 10.69
N MET A 190 -12.65 -24.56 11.79
CA MET A 190 -12.76 -24.01 13.13
C MET A 190 -12.23 -25.03 14.15
N GLN A 191 -11.36 -24.59 15.06
CA GLN A 191 -10.74 -25.45 16.06
C GLN A 191 -10.65 -24.70 17.40
N PRO A 192 -11.28 -25.17 18.50
CA PRO A 192 -12.24 -26.27 18.55
C PRO A 192 -13.53 -25.91 17.78
N TYR A 193 -14.29 -26.92 17.35
CA TYR A 193 -15.56 -26.68 16.69
C TYR A 193 -16.60 -26.18 17.70
N VAL A 194 -17.14 -24.98 17.48
CA VAL A 194 -18.18 -24.35 18.31
C VAL A 194 -19.36 -23.97 17.40
N GLU A 195 -20.40 -24.80 17.37
CA GLU A 195 -21.55 -24.68 16.46
C GLU A 195 -22.16 -23.26 16.37
N PRO A 196 -22.35 -22.49 17.46
CA PRO A 196 -22.84 -21.11 17.39
C PRO A 196 -22.04 -20.17 16.48
N ILE A 197 -20.74 -20.42 16.26
CA ILE A 197 -19.89 -19.57 15.41
C ILE A 197 -20.27 -19.70 13.93
N VAL A 198 -20.84 -20.82 13.50
CA VAL A 198 -21.31 -20.99 12.11
C VAL A 198 -22.34 -19.92 11.76
N GLN A 199 -23.31 -19.70 12.65
CA GLN A 199 -24.34 -18.67 12.47
C GLN A 199 -23.76 -17.24 12.50
N LEU A 200 -22.67 -17.01 13.23
CA LEU A 200 -21.99 -15.72 13.24
C LEU A 200 -21.35 -15.39 11.88
N VAL A 201 -20.90 -16.40 11.13
CA VAL A 201 -20.37 -16.19 9.78
C VAL A 201 -21.48 -15.78 8.81
N ASP A 202 -22.68 -16.35 8.96
CA ASP A 202 -23.87 -15.92 8.20
C ASP A 202 -24.28 -14.48 8.56
N ASP A 203 -24.24 -14.12 9.85
CA ASP A 203 -24.45 -12.74 10.31
C ASP A 203 -23.40 -11.77 9.74
N LEU A 204 -22.14 -12.20 9.63
CA LEU A 204 -21.07 -11.41 9.02
C LEU A 204 -21.35 -11.16 7.53
N ASN A 205 -21.87 -12.16 6.80
CA ASN A 205 -22.29 -12.00 5.41
C ASN A 205 -23.41 -10.97 5.24
N ARG A 206 -24.35 -10.92 6.18
CA ARG A 206 -25.48 -9.97 6.15
C ARG A 206 -25.07 -8.55 6.56
N THR A 207 -24.34 -8.42 7.67
CA THR A 207 -24.08 -7.12 8.30
C THR A 207 -22.77 -6.46 7.86
N ARG A 208 -21.79 -7.25 7.41
CA ARG A 208 -20.41 -6.84 7.13
C ARG A 208 -19.69 -6.18 8.33
N LYS A 209 -20.21 -6.34 9.55
CA LYS A 209 -19.65 -5.73 10.77
C LYS A 209 -18.61 -6.63 11.43
N TRP A 210 -17.36 -6.53 10.97
CA TRP A 210 -16.24 -7.34 11.46
C TRP A 210 -15.97 -7.21 12.96
N THR A 211 -16.07 -6.01 13.53
CA THR A 211 -15.85 -5.80 14.97
C THR A 211 -16.86 -6.58 15.81
N THR A 212 -18.15 -6.45 15.49
CA THR A 212 -19.23 -7.18 16.15
C THR A 212 -19.06 -8.69 16.00
N PHE A 213 -18.67 -9.15 14.80
CA PHE A 213 -18.38 -10.55 14.55
C PHE A 213 -17.25 -11.08 15.44
N LEU A 214 -16.09 -10.41 15.46
CA LEU A 214 -14.93 -10.82 16.25
C LEU A 214 -15.21 -10.86 17.75
N THR A 215 -15.93 -9.86 18.28
CA THR A 215 -16.33 -9.83 19.70
C THR A 215 -17.24 -11.00 20.05
N ARG A 216 -18.24 -11.30 19.19
CA ARG A 216 -19.16 -12.42 19.42
C ARG A 216 -18.44 -13.78 19.32
N VAL A 217 -17.57 -13.96 18.33
CA VAL A 217 -16.75 -15.17 18.16
C VAL A 217 -15.87 -15.39 19.38
N ARG A 218 -15.18 -14.34 19.86
CA ARG A 218 -14.39 -14.40 21.09
C ARG A 218 -15.26 -14.87 22.26
N GLY A 219 -16.43 -14.27 22.46
CA GLY A 219 -17.34 -14.66 23.53
C GLY A 219 -17.80 -16.12 23.45
N GLN A 220 -18.02 -16.67 22.24
CA GLN A 220 -18.35 -18.09 22.07
C GLN A 220 -17.18 -19.01 22.45
N PHE A 221 -15.97 -18.68 22.02
CA PHE A 221 -14.78 -19.45 22.42
C PHE A 221 -14.50 -19.35 23.92
N GLN A 222 -14.70 -18.19 24.55
CA GLN A 222 -14.55 -18.04 25.99
C GLN A 222 -15.55 -18.93 26.73
N ARG A 223 -16.83 -18.90 26.35
CA ARG A 223 -17.86 -19.77 26.96
C ARG A 223 -17.55 -21.25 26.81
N PHE A 224 -17.07 -21.66 25.63
CA PHE A 224 -16.67 -23.04 25.36
C PHE A 224 -15.48 -23.51 26.22
N LEU A 225 -14.60 -22.60 26.63
CA LEU A 225 -13.40 -22.93 27.43
C LEU A 225 -13.60 -22.79 28.94
N THR A 226 -14.71 -22.21 29.39
CA THR A 226 -15.04 -22.03 30.81
C THR A 226 -16.05 -23.06 31.31
N HIS A 227 -16.72 -23.79 30.41
CA HIS A 227 -17.65 -24.89 30.70
C HIS A 227 -17.12 -26.21 30.14
#